data_AF-A0A376MIQ2-F1
#
_entry.id   AF-A0A376MIQ2-F1
#
_cell.length_a   1.000
_cell.length_b   1.000
_cell.length_c   1.000
_cell.angle_alpha   90.00
_cell.angle_beta   90.00
_cell.angle_gamma   90.00
#
_symmetry.space_group_name_H-M   'P 1'
#
loop_
_entity.id
_entity.type
_entity.pdbx_description
1 polymer ?
#
loop_
_entity_poly.entity_id
_entity_poly.type
_entity_poly.pdbx_seq_one_letter_code
_entity_poly.pdbx_strand_id
1 'polypeptide(L)'
;MTLSLLFNAAFWWYLVQTEGRAVADPQALAFLTGYLIEKSLAVDNVFVWLMLFSYFSVPAALQRRVLVYGVLGAIVLRTIMIFTGSWLISQFDWILYIFGAFLLFTGVKMALAHEDESGIGDKPLVRWLRGHLRMTTPSTTSISLCVKMACCMPRR
;
A
#
# COMPACT_ATOMS: atom_id res chain seq x y z
N MET A 1 12.11 -13.83 -11.44
CA MET A 1 13.36 -13.06 -11.29
C MET A 1 14.50 -13.73 -12.03
N THR A 2 14.77 -15.01 -11.82
CA THR A 2 15.89 -15.74 -12.47
C THR A 2 15.85 -15.70 -14.00
N LEU A 3 14.68 -15.91 -14.62
CA LEU A 3 14.53 -15.88 -16.09
C LEU A 3 14.87 -14.49 -16.69
N SER A 4 14.41 -13.42 -16.06
CA SER A 4 14.63 -12.04 -16.50
C SER A 4 16.10 -11.63 -16.36
N LEU A 5 16.78 -12.06 -15.29
CA LEU A 5 18.20 -11.81 -15.07
C LEU A 5 19.08 -12.62 -16.05
N LEU A 6 18.72 -13.88 -16.30
CA LEU A 6 19.42 -14.73 -17.25
C LEU A 6 19.26 -14.18 -18.68
N PHE A 7 18.06 -13.74 -19.04
CA PHE A 7 17.82 -13.04 -20.31
C PHE A 7 18.66 -11.76 -20.41
N ASN A 8 18.71 -10.93 -19.38
CA ASN A 8 19.51 -9.70 -19.39
C ASN A 8 21.02 -9.99 -19.57
N ALA A 9 21.54 -10.99 -18.86
CA ALA A 9 22.93 -11.41 -18.99
C ALA A 9 23.24 -11.97 -20.40
N ALA A 10 22.33 -12.76 -20.96
CA ALA A 10 22.45 -13.28 -22.32
C ALA A 10 22.37 -12.15 -23.38
N PHE A 11 21.45 -11.20 -23.18
CA PHE A 11 21.26 -10.02 -24.03
C PHE A 11 22.50 -9.12 -24.03
N TRP A 12 23.09 -8.89 -22.85
CA TRP A 12 24.37 -8.20 -22.72
C TRP A 12 25.50 -8.92 -23.45
N TRP A 13 25.63 -10.23 -23.23
CA TRP A 13 26.68 -11.03 -23.84
C TRP A 13 26.58 -11.01 -25.37
N TYR A 14 25.36 -11.04 -25.90
CA TYR A 14 25.08 -10.90 -27.33
C TYR A 14 25.49 -9.51 -27.85
N LEU A 15 25.06 -8.43 -27.18
CA LEU A 15 25.38 -7.06 -27.58
C LEU A 15 26.86 -6.72 -27.50
N VAL A 16 27.58 -7.27 -26.51
CA VAL A 16 29.05 -7.10 -26.41
C VAL A 16 29.76 -7.72 -27.62
N GLN A 17 29.23 -8.80 -28.19
CA GLN A 17 29.82 -9.44 -29.38
C GLN A 17 29.49 -8.70 -30.68
N THR A 18 28.33 -8.06 -30.79
CA THR A 18 27.88 -7.43 -32.06
C THR A 18 28.17 -5.93 -32.14
N GLU A 19 27.92 -5.17 -31.08
CA GLU A 19 27.89 -3.70 -31.08
C GLU A 19 28.93 -3.09 -30.12
N GLY A 20 29.60 -3.93 -29.30
CA GLY A 20 30.61 -3.51 -28.34
C GLY A 20 30.04 -3.03 -27.00
N ARG A 21 30.94 -2.90 -25.99
CA ARG A 21 30.55 -2.60 -24.61
C ARG A 21 29.82 -1.26 -24.44
N ALA A 22 30.24 -0.23 -25.17
CA ALA A 22 29.66 1.11 -25.07
C ALA A 22 28.14 1.17 -25.34
N VAL A 23 27.62 0.20 -26.09
CA VAL A 23 26.21 0.10 -26.46
C VAL A 23 25.51 -0.93 -25.56
N ALA A 24 26.17 -2.06 -25.27
CA ALA A 24 25.65 -3.09 -24.37
C ALA A 24 25.38 -2.57 -22.94
N ASP A 25 26.32 -1.79 -22.38
CA ASP A 25 26.28 -1.19 -21.05
C ASP A 25 24.94 -0.48 -20.74
N PRO A 26 24.58 0.59 -21.48
CA PRO A 26 23.34 1.33 -21.23
C PRO A 26 22.07 0.52 -21.52
N GLN A 27 22.09 -0.44 -22.43
CA GLN A 27 20.89 -1.17 -22.86
C GLN A 27 20.46 -2.24 -21.86
N ALA A 28 21.40 -3.00 -21.29
CA ALA A 28 21.04 -3.92 -20.21
C ALA A 28 20.67 -3.17 -18.93
N LEU A 29 21.24 -1.98 -18.68
CA LEU A 29 20.79 -1.10 -17.60
C LEU A 29 19.36 -0.62 -17.85
N ALA A 30 19.01 -0.22 -19.07
CA ALA A 30 17.63 0.15 -19.42
C ALA A 30 16.65 -1.03 -19.24
N PHE A 31 17.04 -2.25 -19.64
CA PHE A 31 16.22 -3.44 -19.42
C PHE A 31 16.06 -3.75 -17.92
N LEU A 32 17.14 -3.69 -17.14
CA LEU A 32 17.11 -3.97 -15.70
C LEU A 32 16.31 -2.93 -14.93
N THR A 33 16.46 -1.65 -15.27
CA THR A 33 15.69 -0.55 -14.66
C THR A 33 14.21 -0.68 -14.99
N GLY A 34 13.85 -1.00 -16.24
CA GLY A 34 12.47 -1.31 -16.61
C GLY A 34 11.88 -2.49 -15.81
N TYR A 35 12.65 -3.57 -15.68
CA TYR A 35 12.26 -4.73 -14.86
C TYR A 35 12.03 -4.36 -13.39
N LEU A 36 12.96 -3.60 -12.80
CA LEU A 36 12.85 -3.12 -11.42
C LEU A 36 11.61 -2.25 -11.24
N ILE A 37 11.36 -1.31 -12.15
CA ILE A 37 10.18 -0.43 -12.12
C ILE A 37 8.89 -1.25 -12.17
N GLU A 38 8.79 -2.24 -13.06
CA GLU A 38 7.62 -3.12 -13.15
C GLU A 38 7.36 -3.85 -11.81
N LYS A 39 8.42 -4.37 -11.18
CA LYS A 39 8.30 -5.08 -9.89
C LYS A 39 7.97 -4.14 -8.75
N SER A 40 8.61 -2.98 -8.66
CA SER A 40 8.29 -1.96 -7.66
C SER A 40 6.83 -1.49 -7.77
N LEU A 41 6.33 -1.31 -9.00
CA LEU A 41 4.96 -0.87 -9.26
C LEU A 41 3.93 -1.94 -8.88
N ALA A 42 4.27 -3.23 -9.02
CA ALA A 42 3.44 -4.34 -8.54
C ALA A 42 3.46 -4.46 -7.00
N VAL A 43 4.64 -4.29 -6.37
CA VAL A 43 4.80 -4.35 -4.90
C VAL A 43 4.05 -3.21 -4.22
N ASP A 44 4.14 -1.98 -4.74
CA ASP A 44 3.41 -0.82 -4.23
C ASP A 44 1.89 -1.06 -4.22
N ASN A 45 1.35 -1.70 -5.26
CA ASN A 45 -0.06 -2.06 -5.31
C ASN A 45 -0.42 -3.06 -4.20
N VAL A 46 0.27 -4.21 -4.14
CA VAL A 46 0.01 -5.29 -3.15
C VAL A 46 0.21 -4.83 -1.71
N PHE A 47 1.20 -3.98 -1.45
CA PHE A 47 1.52 -3.51 -0.11
C PHE A 47 0.39 -2.67 0.52
N VAL A 48 -0.23 -1.78 -0.27
CA VAL A 48 -1.39 -1.00 0.19
C VAL A 48 -2.54 -1.91 0.62
N TRP A 49 -2.78 -3.00 -0.13
CA TRP A 49 -3.79 -3.98 0.22
C TRP A 49 -3.52 -4.70 1.53
N LEU A 50 -2.27 -5.14 1.74
CA LEU A 50 -1.88 -5.84 2.96
C LEU A 50 -2.07 -4.96 4.20
N MET A 51 -1.67 -3.69 4.13
CA MET A 51 -1.90 -2.74 5.22
C MET A 51 -3.38 -2.46 5.46
N LEU A 52 -4.19 -2.37 4.40
CA LEU A 52 -5.61 -2.11 4.53
C LEU A 52 -6.32 -3.28 5.26
N PHE A 53 -5.91 -4.52 4.98
CA PHE A 53 -6.45 -5.69 5.68
C PHE A 53 -5.99 -5.79 7.14
N SER A 54 -4.71 -5.52 7.42
CA SER A 54 -4.16 -5.47 8.78
C SER A 54 -4.88 -4.40 9.62
N TYR A 55 -5.06 -3.20 9.07
CA TYR A 55 -5.62 -2.06 9.81
C TYR A 55 -7.07 -2.26 10.25
N PHE A 56 -7.90 -2.94 9.44
CA PHE A 56 -9.34 -2.94 9.68
C PHE A 56 -9.89 -4.16 10.44
N SER A 57 -9.11 -5.22 10.69
CA SER A 57 -9.52 -6.45 11.42
C SER A 57 -11.00 -6.84 11.21
N VAL A 58 -11.48 -6.77 9.95
CA VAL A 58 -12.93 -6.62 9.68
C VAL A 58 -13.65 -7.96 9.83
N PRO A 59 -14.80 -8.02 10.52
CA PRO A 59 -15.66 -9.20 10.54
C PRO A 59 -16.17 -9.56 9.13
N ALA A 60 -16.13 -10.86 8.78
CA ALA A 60 -16.39 -11.39 7.42
C ALA A 60 -17.72 -10.94 6.78
N ALA A 61 -18.72 -10.52 7.57
CA ALA A 61 -20.02 -10.08 7.09
C ALA A 61 -20.00 -8.74 6.32
N LEU A 62 -19.02 -7.85 6.58
CA LEU A 62 -18.93 -6.51 5.96
C LEU A 62 -17.66 -6.29 5.11
N GLN A 63 -16.73 -7.26 5.11
CA GLN A 63 -15.43 -7.19 4.42
C GLN A 63 -15.55 -6.79 2.95
N ARG A 64 -16.48 -7.37 2.20
CA ARG A 64 -16.56 -7.15 0.74
C ARG A 64 -16.85 -5.69 0.37
N ARG A 65 -17.67 -4.96 1.14
CA ARG A 65 -18.02 -3.56 0.82
C ARG A 65 -16.92 -2.60 1.25
N VAL A 66 -16.42 -2.73 2.48
CA VAL A 66 -15.33 -1.88 3.00
C VAL A 66 -14.06 -2.05 2.18
N LEU A 67 -13.74 -3.31 1.82
CA LEU A 67 -12.58 -3.59 0.99
C LEU A 67 -12.68 -2.84 -0.34
N VAL A 68 -13.79 -2.99 -1.08
CA VAL A 68 -14.02 -2.36 -2.40
C VAL A 68 -13.87 -0.84 -2.35
N TYR A 69 -14.44 -0.17 -1.35
CA TYR A 69 -14.28 1.28 -1.20
C TYR A 69 -12.84 1.67 -0.83
N GLY A 70 -12.14 0.85 -0.05
CA GLY A 70 -10.72 1.00 0.26
C GLY A 70 -9.83 0.90 -0.97
N VAL A 71 -10.07 -0.07 -1.83
CA VAL A 71 -9.37 -0.24 -3.13
C VAL A 71 -9.54 0.98 -4.00
N LEU A 72 -10.79 1.41 -4.16
CA LEU A 72 -11.14 2.52 -5.03
C LEU A 72 -10.46 3.78 -4.53
N GLY A 73 -10.45 4.01 -3.21
CA GLY A 73 -9.71 5.10 -2.59
C GLY A 73 -8.20 5.01 -2.80
N ALA A 74 -7.60 3.83 -2.61
CA ALA A 74 -6.18 3.59 -2.80
C ALA A 74 -5.72 3.85 -4.24
N ILE A 75 -6.47 3.35 -5.23
CA ILE A 75 -6.17 3.55 -6.65
C ILE A 75 -6.29 5.03 -7.02
N VAL A 76 -7.34 5.72 -6.57
CA VAL A 76 -7.54 7.16 -6.85
C VAL A 76 -6.40 7.99 -6.25
N LEU A 77 -6.04 7.73 -4.98
CA LEU A 77 -4.91 8.40 -4.33
C LEU A 77 -3.62 8.17 -5.12
N ARG A 78 -3.38 6.94 -5.58
CA ARG A 78 -2.19 6.57 -6.37
C ARG A 78 -2.11 7.38 -7.66
N THR A 79 -3.21 7.47 -8.40
CA THR A 79 -3.28 8.25 -9.63
C THR A 79 -2.96 9.72 -9.36
N ILE A 80 -3.57 10.32 -8.34
CA ILE A 80 -3.34 11.72 -7.97
C ILE A 80 -1.89 11.96 -7.56
N MET A 81 -1.33 11.10 -6.70
CA MET A 81 0.04 11.22 -6.20
C MET A 81 1.07 11.13 -7.33
N ILE A 82 0.90 10.18 -8.28
CA ILE A 82 1.84 10.02 -9.40
C ILE A 82 1.80 11.24 -10.33
N PHE A 83 0.62 11.73 -10.71
CA PHE A 83 0.49 12.91 -11.56
C PHE A 83 1.01 14.18 -10.90
N THR A 84 0.73 14.35 -9.60
CA THR A 84 1.24 15.50 -8.84
C THR A 84 2.75 15.41 -8.68
N GLY A 85 3.27 14.22 -8.39
CA GLY A 85 4.71 13.98 -8.24
C GLY A 85 5.49 14.23 -9.53
N SER A 86 4.98 13.77 -10.68
CA SER A 86 5.64 14.00 -11.97
C SER A 86 5.66 15.47 -12.37
N TRP A 87 4.59 16.22 -12.08
CA TRP A 87 4.53 17.66 -12.32
C TRP A 87 5.45 18.44 -11.36
N LEU A 88 5.57 17.99 -10.11
CA LEU A 88 6.41 18.64 -9.12
C LEU A 88 7.91 18.42 -9.41
N ILE A 89 8.28 17.23 -9.90
CA ILE A 89 9.67 16.91 -10.24
C ILE A 89 10.18 17.72 -11.43
N SER A 90 9.32 18.04 -12.41
CA SER A 90 9.74 18.76 -13.62
C SER A 90 10.16 20.21 -13.35
N GLN A 91 9.80 20.76 -12.20
CA GLN A 91 10.02 22.18 -11.88
C GLN A 91 11.12 22.41 -10.84
N PHE A 92 11.45 21.42 -10.02
CA PHE A 92 12.40 21.59 -8.91
C PHE A 92 13.22 20.31 -8.65
N ASP A 93 14.41 20.17 -9.25
CA ASP A 93 15.28 19.01 -9.01
C ASP A 93 15.68 18.84 -7.53
N TRP A 94 15.76 19.93 -6.76
CA TRP A 94 15.98 19.88 -5.31
C TRP A 94 14.85 19.12 -4.58
N ILE A 95 13.60 19.23 -5.05
CA ILE A 95 12.43 18.60 -4.42
C ILE A 95 12.57 17.09 -4.37
N LEU A 96 13.36 16.51 -5.30
CA LEU A 96 13.62 15.09 -5.39
C LEU A 96 14.31 14.57 -4.11
N TYR A 97 15.24 15.35 -3.54
CA TYR A 97 15.90 14.99 -2.28
C TYR A 97 14.92 15.01 -1.09
N ILE A 98 14.05 16.01 -1.01
CA ILE A 98 13.02 16.10 0.05
C ILE A 98 12.01 14.96 -0.09
N PHE A 99 11.53 14.70 -1.31
CA PHE A 99 10.56 13.66 -1.58
C PHE A 99 11.15 12.27 -1.32
N GLY A 100 12.42 12.04 -1.70
CA GLY A 100 13.17 10.84 -1.37
C GLY A 100 13.32 10.62 0.14
N ALA A 101 13.65 11.68 0.90
CA ALA A 101 13.71 11.62 2.36
C ALA A 101 12.33 11.29 2.99
N PHE A 102 11.26 11.89 2.46
CA PHE A 102 9.90 11.60 2.89
C PHE A 102 9.49 10.15 2.61
N LEU A 103 9.82 9.60 1.44
CA LEU A 103 9.56 8.19 1.10
C LEU A 103 10.33 7.23 2.01
N LEU A 104 11.62 7.50 2.28
CA LEU A 104 12.41 6.71 3.23
C LEU A 104 11.82 6.75 4.63
N PHE A 105 11.45 7.94 5.13
CA PHE A 105 10.80 8.07 6.44
C PHE A 105 9.51 7.25 6.53
N THR A 106 8.69 7.31 5.48
CA THR A 106 7.42 6.59 5.44
C THR A 106 7.64 5.07 5.39
N GLY A 107 8.57 4.60 4.56
CA GLY A 107 8.95 3.18 4.48
C GLY A 107 9.51 2.63 5.79
N VAL A 108 10.43 3.37 6.44
CA VAL A 108 11.00 2.99 7.74
C VAL A 108 9.92 2.94 8.82
N LYS A 109 9.04 3.95 8.87
CA LYS A 109 7.92 3.98 9.82
C LYS A 109 7.00 2.78 9.66
N MET A 110 6.76 2.31 8.43
CA MET A 110 5.89 1.16 8.17
C MET A 110 6.58 -0.16 8.51
N ALA A 111 7.87 -0.28 8.23
CA ALA A 111 8.67 -1.44 8.65
C ALA A 111 8.67 -1.61 10.18
N LEU A 112 8.80 -0.50 10.91
CA LEU A 112 8.75 -0.48 12.37
C LEU A 112 7.32 -0.70 12.92
N ALA A 113 6.29 -0.17 12.23
CA ALA A 113 4.90 -0.33 12.66
C ALA A 113 4.38 -1.78 12.53
N HIS A 114 5.05 -2.63 11.75
CA HIS A 114 4.69 -4.04 11.58
C HIS A 114 5.08 -4.92 12.78
N GLU A 115 5.92 -4.42 13.70
CA GLU A 115 6.27 -5.10 14.96
C GLU A 115 5.31 -4.75 16.12
N ASP A 116 4.45 -3.73 15.96
CA ASP A 116 3.55 -3.19 16.99
C ASP A 116 2.06 -3.58 16.80
N GLU A 117 1.74 -4.75 16.23
CA GLU A 117 0.34 -5.23 16.10
C GLU A 117 -0.33 -5.60 17.45
N SER A 118 0.28 -5.28 18.60
CA SER A 118 -0.33 -5.49 19.93
C SER A 118 -0.53 -4.22 20.78
N GLY A 119 -0.31 -3.01 20.24
CA GLY A 119 -0.24 -1.80 21.06
C GLY A 119 -0.81 -0.50 20.49
N ILE A 120 -1.96 -0.49 19.81
CA ILE A 120 -2.66 0.75 19.37
C ILE A 120 -3.27 1.54 20.58
N GLY A 121 -2.74 1.35 21.79
CA GLY A 121 -3.20 1.98 23.03
C GLY A 121 -2.71 3.41 23.25
N ASP A 122 -1.60 3.84 22.65
CA ASP A 122 -0.88 5.06 23.07
C ASP A 122 -0.53 6.02 21.93
N LYS A 123 -1.54 6.47 21.18
CA LYS A 123 -1.39 7.67 20.32
C LYS A 123 -2.27 8.82 20.81
N PRO A 124 -1.75 10.06 20.87
CA PRO A 124 -2.49 11.26 21.30
C PRO A 124 -3.74 11.53 20.45
N LEU A 125 -3.80 10.96 19.25
CA LEU A 125 -4.95 10.98 18.35
C LEU A 125 -6.15 10.21 18.92
N VAL A 126 -5.93 9.08 19.61
CA VAL A 126 -6.99 8.31 20.29
C VAL A 126 -7.48 9.06 21.54
N ARG A 127 -6.58 9.74 22.26
CA ARG A 127 -6.91 10.58 23.41
C ARG A 127 -7.71 11.82 23.00
N TRP A 128 -7.43 12.38 21.82
CA TRP A 128 -8.18 13.50 21.24
C TRP A 128 -9.56 13.06 20.71
N LEU A 129 -9.66 11.92 20.01
CA LEU A 129 -10.95 11.35 19.59
C LEU A 129 -11.83 10.93 20.77
N ARG A 130 -11.24 10.34 21.82
CA ARG A 130 -11.94 9.97 23.07
C ARG A 130 -12.39 11.20 23.87
N GLY A 131 -11.75 12.36 23.65
CA GLY A 131 -12.15 13.65 24.23
C GLY A 131 -13.26 14.37 23.47
N HIS A 132 -13.45 14.08 22.17
CA HIS A 132 -14.47 14.72 21.33
C HIS A 132 -15.71 13.85 21.06
N LEU A 133 -15.62 12.53 21.28
CA LEU A 133 -16.76 11.61 21.18
C LEU A 133 -17.11 11.09 22.57
N ARG A 134 -18.31 11.46 23.05
CA ARG A 134 -18.95 10.81 24.21
C ARG A 134 -19.15 9.33 23.89
N MET A 135 -18.27 8.48 24.41
CA MET A 135 -18.47 7.03 24.45
C MET A 135 -19.61 6.72 25.41
N THR A 136 -20.85 6.77 24.93
CA THR A 136 -21.87 5.87 25.48
C THR A 136 -21.59 4.50 24.90
N THR A 137 -21.07 3.59 25.73
CA THR A 137 -21.32 2.16 25.57
C THR A 137 -22.83 1.95 25.45
N PRO A 138 -23.30 1.34 24.36
CA PRO A 138 -24.15 0.17 24.55
C PRO A 138 -23.73 -0.94 23.57
N SER A 139 -22.64 -1.65 23.89
CA SER A 139 -22.17 -2.81 23.13
C SER A 139 -22.81 -4.13 23.58
N THR A 140 -24.04 -4.16 24.12
CA THR A 140 -24.63 -5.45 24.54
C THR A 140 -26.16 -5.57 24.37
N THR A 141 -26.94 -4.49 24.52
CA THR A 141 -28.42 -4.64 24.54
C THR A 141 -29.07 -4.72 23.15
N SER A 142 -28.57 -3.99 22.14
CA SER A 142 -29.25 -3.91 20.84
C SER A 142 -29.11 -5.18 19.98
N ILE A 143 -28.03 -5.94 20.14
CA ILE A 143 -27.80 -7.21 19.42
C ILE A 143 -28.63 -8.34 20.05
N SER A 144 -28.76 -8.36 21.39
CA SER A 144 -29.63 -9.33 22.07
C SER A 144 -31.11 -9.11 21.72
N LEU A 145 -31.56 -7.86 21.62
CA LEU A 145 -32.93 -7.54 21.20
C LEU A 145 -33.19 -7.95 19.75
N CYS A 146 -32.25 -7.71 18.83
CA CYS A 146 -32.38 -8.10 17.42
C CYS A 146 -32.43 -9.63 17.23
N VAL A 147 -31.65 -10.39 18.01
CA VAL A 147 -31.70 -11.87 18.01
C VAL A 147 -32.98 -12.40 18.66
N LYS A 148 -33.44 -11.79 19.76
CA LYS A 148 -34.70 -12.18 20.43
C LYS A 148 -35.92 -11.92 19.56
N MET A 149 -35.92 -10.84 18.79
CA MET A 149 -37.02 -10.48 17.87
C MET A 149 -37.02 -11.35 16.61
N ALA A 150 -35.85 -11.74 16.09
CA ALA A 150 -35.74 -12.69 14.99
C ALA A 150 -36.12 -14.13 15.38
N CYS A 151 -35.87 -14.54 16.63
CA CYS A 151 -36.25 -15.87 17.14
C CYS A 151 -37.73 -15.97 17.54
N CYS A 152 -38.44 -14.85 17.67
CA CYS A 152 -39.87 -14.77 18.00
C CYS A 152 -40.74 -14.39 16.79
N MET A 153 -40.31 -14.76 15.58
CA MET A 153 -41.14 -14.66 14.38
C MET A 153 -41.68 -16.08 14.08
N PRO A 154 -43.00 -16.34 14.24
CA PRO A 154 -43.57 -17.64 13.99
C PRO A 154 -43.47 -17.94 12.49
N ARG A 155 -42.77 -19.04 12.19
CA ARG A 155 -42.70 -19.68 10.88
C ARG A 155 -44.12 -20.06 10.45
N ARG A 156 -44.72 -19.31 9.52
CA ARG A 156 -45.75 -19.80 8.60
C ARG A 156 -45.16 -19.82 7.21
#